data_AF-A0A2V9Y8T4-F1
#
_entry.id   AF-A0A2V9Y8T4-F1
#
_cell.length_a   1.000
_cell.length_b   1.000
_cell.length_c   1.000
_cell.angle_alpha   90.00
_cell.angle_beta   90.00
_cell.angle_gamma   90.00
#
_symmetry.space_group_name_H-M   'P 1'
#
loop_
_entity.id
_entity.type
_entity.pdbx_description
1 polymer ?
#
loop_
_entity_poly.entity_id
_entity_poly.type
_entity_poly.pdbx_seq_one_letter_code
_entity_poly.pdbx_strand_id
1 'polypeptide(L)'
;MLFGIAALCHNGNLLEVIMTWCRLRIGLLLPLCLAMSAAPLLQQPTPEDVNIPAVRVTTRLVLVDAVVTDKSGQRVKGLTQNDFTILENGKPQKVAVFSFESRGHEVAPPRMPALPENVYTNRPEYDMPSGPLTIMLLDGLNTPVADQGYARSQMLNYLGTQLQPGQPVSVYTLANSLRLLQDFTDNVELLKTAVQHFTPQKSVEMQMEEVEKLLPNLHITGDTGVRGRGPDVRLVFTRMADFMNEQVKLAIDARVQRTVAALELLSRRMAGYPGRKNLIWVSAGFPIEITSQVVQLTTDADVLAQGATAPEQQVRVETSYEENLHRLAAELTDSQVSVYSVDARGLIGSTLADASNKGTNELGLLRTGAEYGAQVARSSTAMQSGQDTLLTLASESGGLTFKNRNDVTAALATSVADGSAYYLLGYYPESKQWDGKFRKIQVKVNKPGVEVRHRTGYFAKDPTQWAKSKDKSHDPELNAAMSFGAPTATMVIFDSRVAPPAAGSQVKVPVEFLVNPRTISGEEMKDGGRHFVLEFHVAVYSPEGKLLTHKDTGMDAPIKADRLQAYLQQGIPFKTDVDLGPGQYRLRLAVRDGRTGYIGTTEIPLKLAAK
;
A
#
# COMPACT_ATOMS: atom_id res chain seq x y z
N MET A 1 -41.70 46.91 18.22
CA MET A 1 -43.03 47.50 18.52
C MET A 1 -43.37 48.36 17.31
N LEU A 2 -43.97 47.84 16.24
CA LEU A 2 -45.43 47.63 16.01
C LEU A 2 -46.19 48.95 16.19
N PHE A 3 -47.00 49.48 15.27
CA PHE A 3 -47.61 49.04 14.02
C PHE A 3 -48.07 50.32 13.28
N GLY A 4 -48.24 50.28 11.95
CA GLY A 4 -48.90 51.37 11.23
C GLY A 4 -49.43 50.97 9.86
N ILE A 5 -50.72 51.25 9.68
CA ILE A 5 -51.49 51.47 8.44
C ILE A 5 -52.45 50.34 8.02
N ALA A 6 -53.74 50.65 8.24
CA ALA A 6 -54.94 49.98 7.78
C ALA A 6 -55.54 50.70 6.55
N ALA A 7 -56.48 50.02 5.91
CA ALA A 7 -56.93 50.14 4.51
C ALA A 7 -58.21 50.98 4.26
N LEU A 8 -58.67 50.88 2.99
CA LEU A 8 -60.00 51.17 2.37
C LEU A 8 -60.10 52.51 1.59
N CYS A 9 -60.19 52.53 0.25
CA CYS A 9 -61.21 52.06 -0.72
C CYS A 9 -62.38 53.05 -0.95
N HIS A 10 -62.52 53.60 -2.18
CA HIS A 10 -63.82 53.82 -2.85
C HIS A 10 -63.72 54.16 -4.36
N ASN A 11 -64.48 53.39 -5.16
CA ASN A 11 -65.21 53.66 -6.43
C ASN A 11 -64.48 54.23 -7.67
N GLY A 12 -64.71 53.81 -8.93
CA GLY A 12 -65.66 52.86 -9.54
C GLY A 12 -66.07 53.30 -10.96
N ASN A 13 -66.05 52.36 -11.93
CA ASN A 13 -66.64 52.31 -13.30
C ASN A 13 -66.10 53.21 -14.44
N LEU A 14 -66.23 52.91 -15.75
CA LEU A 14 -66.29 51.74 -16.68
C LEU A 14 -66.81 52.32 -18.04
N LEU A 15 -66.41 51.75 -19.19
CA LEU A 15 -66.76 52.03 -20.62
C LEU A 15 -65.65 52.76 -21.41
N GLU A 16 -65.30 52.46 -22.67
CA GLU A 16 -65.33 51.29 -23.57
C GLU A 16 -64.62 51.73 -24.88
N VAL A 17 -64.09 50.77 -25.66
CA VAL A 17 -64.01 50.77 -27.15
C VAL A 17 -62.85 51.47 -27.91
N ILE A 18 -61.93 50.61 -28.39
CA ILE A 18 -61.48 50.38 -29.79
C ILE A 18 -60.81 51.52 -30.61
N MET A 19 -59.73 51.12 -31.30
CA MET A 19 -59.19 51.59 -32.60
C MET A 19 -57.90 52.45 -32.62
N THR A 20 -56.88 51.83 -33.21
CA THR A 20 -55.94 52.41 -34.19
C THR A 20 -54.80 53.29 -33.66
N TRP A 21 -53.63 52.67 -33.44
CA TRP A 21 -52.35 53.40 -33.50
C TRP A 21 -51.40 52.76 -34.51
N CYS A 22 -50.84 53.65 -35.30
CA CYS A 22 -50.28 53.47 -36.62
C CYS A 22 -48.74 53.49 -36.54
N ARG A 23 -48.12 52.83 -37.54
CA ARG A 23 -46.73 53.00 -38.05
C ARG A 23 -45.67 51.99 -37.61
N LEU A 24 -45.71 50.90 -38.37
CA LEU A 24 -44.59 50.10 -38.88
C LEU A 24 -43.56 50.98 -39.64
N ARG A 25 -42.26 50.76 -39.40
CA ARG A 25 -41.17 51.09 -40.35
C ARG A 25 -40.14 49.96 -40.34
N ILE A 26 -40.06 49.23 -41.46
CA ILE A 26 -39.01 48.27 -41.83
C ILE A 26 -38.59 48.59 -43.27
N GLY A 27 -37.28 48.53 -43.54
CA GLY A 27 -36.63 48.45 -44.86
C GLY A 27 -36.45 49.81 -45.55
N LEU A 28 -35.32 50.14 -46.18
CA LEU A 28 -34.27 49.32 -46.80
C LEU A 28 -33.05 50.24 -47.13
N LEU A 29 -31.91 49.65 -47.49
CA LEU A 29 -30.68 50.21 -48.11
C LEU A 29 -29.46 50.37 -47.17
N LEU A 30 -28.52 49.41 -47.20
CA LEU A 30 -27.31 49.45 -48.06
C LEU A 30 -26.44 48.21 -47.83
N PRO A 31 -25.87 47.60 -48.88
CA PRO A 31 -24.77 46.64 -48.76
C PRO A 31 -23.40 47.33 -48.94
N LEU A 32 -22.37 46.59 -48.50
CA LEU A 32 -21.03 46.48 -49.09
C LEU A 32 -19.81 47.06 -48.31
N CYS A 33 -19.04 46.10 -47.80
CA CYS A 33 -17.58 46.04 -47.62
C CYS A 33 -16.88 46.86 -46.53
N LEU A 34 -16.43 46.16 -45.48
CA LEU A 34 -15.00 46.03 -45.15
C LEU A 34 -14.73 44.82 -44.25
N ALA A 35 -13.73 44.04 -44.64
CA ALA A 35 -13.30 42.80 -44.02
C ALA A 35 -12.52 43.04 -42.71
N MET A 36 -12.82 42.25 -41.68
CA MET A 36 -11.87 41.88 -40.63
C MET A 36 -11.99 40.39 -40.36
N SER A 37 -10.87 39.71 -40.49
CA SER A 37 -10.68 38.28 -40.23
C SER A 37 -11.04 37.95 -38.79
N ALA A 38 -12.12 37.20 -38.59
CA ALA A 38 -12.35 36.46 -37.35
C ALA A 38 -11.58 35.14 -37.46
N ALA A 39 -10.40 35.08 -36.86
CA ALA A 39 -9.77 33.80 -36.57
C ALA A 39 -10.72 33.01 -35.64
N PRO A 40 -11.02 31.73 -35.92
CA PRO A 40 -11.76 30.93 -34.96
C PRO A 40 -10.90 30.80 -33.72
N LEU A 41 -11.38 31.32 -32.59
CA LEU A 41 -10.91 30.91 -31.27
C LEU A 41 -11.09 29.39 -31.21
N LEU A 42 -9.99 28.66 -31.42
CA LEU A 42 -9.90 27.27 -31.03
C LEU A 42 -10.25 27.23 -29.55
N GLN A 43 -11.42 26.68 -29.24
CA GLN A 43 -11.75 26.24 -27.89
C GLN A 43 -10.59 25.36 -27.43
N GLN A 44 -9.80 25.86 -26.48
CA GLN A 44 -8.88 25.01 -25.74
C GLN A 44 -9.72 23.86 -25.19
N PRO A 45 -9.37 22.60 -25.44
CA PRO A 45 -10.03 21.49 -24.80
C PRO A 45 -9.90 21.70 -23.29
N THR A 46 -11.03 21.84 -22.61
CA THR A 46 -11.10 21.69 -21.16
C THR A 46 -10.38 20.40 -20.80
N PRO A 47 -9.40 20.42 -19.88
CA PRO A 47 -8.80 19.19 -19.39
C PRO A 47 -9.95 18.29 -18.90
N GLU A 48 -10.12 17.13 -19.51
CA GLU A 48 -10.99 16.11 -18.96
C GLU A 48 -10.51 15.85 -17.52
N ASP A 49 -11.39 16.08 -16.55
CA ASP A 49 -11.15 15.73 -15.15
C ASP A 49 -10.75 14.25 -15.13
N VAL A 50 -9.47 13.96 -14.93
CA VAL A 50 -9.03 12.66 -14.44
C VAL A 50 -9.73 12.49 -13.10
N ASN A 51 -10.81 11.71 -13.13
CA ASN A 51 -11.72 11.52 -12.02
C ASN A 51 -11.01 10.69 -10.95
N ILE A 52 -10.15 11.35 -10.16
CA ILE A 52 -9.76 10.83 -8.84
C ILE A 52 -11.08 10.70 -8.09
N PRO A 53 -11.50 9.48 -7.69
CA PRO A 53 -12.79 9.30 -7.07
C PRO A 53 -12.91 10.19 -5.83
N ALA A 54 -13.62 11.30 -5.95
CA ALA A 54 -13.99 12.11 -4.80
C ALA A 54 -14.78 11.19 -3.88
N VAL A 55 -14.41 11.15 -2.59
CA VAL A 55 -15.12 10.38 -1.56
C VAL A 55 -16.57 10.90 -1.48
N ARG A 56 -17.45 10.31 -2.27
CA ARG A 56 -18.90 10.44 -2.19
C ARG A 56 -19.39 9.17 -1.49
N VAL A 57 -19.85 9.33 -0.25
CA VAL A 57 -20.15 8.25 0.71
C VAL A 57 -21.32 7.35 0.29
N THR A 58 -22.01 7.60 -0.82
CA THR A 58 -23.21 6.82 -1.16
C THR A 58 -23.01 5.67 -2.16
N THR A 59 -21.93 5.63 -2.96
CA THR A 59 -21.65 4.49 -3.87
C THR A 59 -20.16 4.32 -4.17
N ARG A 60 -19.52 3.29 -3.59
CA ARG A 60 -18.15 2.88 -3.94
C ARG A 60 -18.15 2.10 -5.26
N LEU A 61 -17.36 2.57 -6.23
CA LEU A 61 -17.06 1.82 -7.45
C LEU A 61 -15.99 0.77 -7.12
N VAL A 62 -16.24 -0.50 -7.43
CA VAL A 62 -15.25 -1.57 -7.30
C VAL A 62 -14.61 -1.78 -8.67
N LEU A 63 -13.30 -1.56 -8.75
CA LEU A 63 -12.50 -1.81 -9.95
C LEU A 63 -11.86 -3.20 -9.89
N VAL A 64 -11.87 -3.89 -11.03
CA VAL A 64 -11.36 -5.23 -11.23
C VAL A 64 -10.58 -5.27 -12.53
N ASP A 65 -9.25 -5.43 -12.41
CA ASP A 65 -8.39 -5.70 -13.55
C ASP A 65 -8.52 -7.17 -13.95
N ALA A 66 -8.86 -7.42 -15.21
CA ALA A 66 -9.06 -8.74 -15.78
C ALA A 66 -8.04 -8.99 -16.90
N VAL A 67 -7.11 -9.90 -16.63
CA VAL A 67 -6.09 -10.33 -17.58
C VAL A 67 -6.61 -11.58 -18.29
N VAL A 68 -6.86 -11.48 -19.61
CA VAL A 68 -7.42 -12.59 -20.39
C VAL A 68 -6.36 -13.18 -21.32
N THR A 69 -6.17 -14.49 -21.25
CA THR A 69 -5.22 -15.24 -22.09
C THR A 69 -5.88 -16.36 -22.86
N ASP A 70 -5.33 -16.74 -24.00
CA ASP A 70 -5.64 -18.00 -24.64
C ASP A 70 -4.82 -19.16 -24.02
N LYS A 71 -5.02 -20.38 -24.53
CA LYS A 71 -4.28 -21.58 -24.09
C LYS A 71 -2.76 -21.52 -24.32
N SER A 72 -2.29 -20.62 -25.18
CA SER A 72 -0.86 -20.40 -25.43
C SER A 72 -0.25 -19.33 -24.52
N GLY A 73 -1.06 -18.69 -23.67
CA GLY A 73 -0.65 -17.60 -22.79
C GLY A 73 -0.64 -16.22 -23.44
N GLN A 74 -1.10 -16.10 -24.70
CA GLN A 74 -1.17 -14.80 -25.37
C GLN A 74 -2.41 -14.00 -24.94
N ARG A 75 -2.27 -12.67 -24.87
CA ARG A 75 -3.35 -11.77 -24.42
C ARG A 75 -4.47 -11.71 -25.45
N VAL A 76 -5.68 -12.02 -25.03
CA VAL A 76 -6.87 -11.97 -25.90
C VAL A 76 -7.38 -10.53 -25.95
N LYS A 77 -7.28 -9.91 -27.11
CA LYS A 77 -7.77 -8.54 -27.38
C LYS A 77 -9.16 -8.56 -28.03
N GLY A 78 -9.82 -7.40 -28.07
CA GLY A 78 -11.07 -7.21 -28.81
C GLY A 78 -12.31 -7.84 -28.18
N LEU A 79 -12.25 -8.24 -26.90
CA LEU A 79 -13.45 -8.59 -26.15
C LEU A 79 -14.25 -7.33 -25.86
N THR A 80 -15.56 -7.51 -25.77
CA THR A 80 -16.55 -6.48 -25.46
C THR A 80 -17.06 -6.65 -24.04
N GLN A 81 -17.71 -5.63 -23.50
CA GLN A 81 -18.34 -5.70 -22.17
C GLN A 81 -19.28 -6.91 -22.01
N ASN A 82 -20.00 -7.31 -23.06
CA ASN A 82 -20.95 -8.43 -23.04
C ASN A 82 -20.27 -9.80 -22.92
N ASP A 83 -18.97 -9.86 -23.21
CA ASP A 83 -18.18 -11.07 -23.02
C ASP A 83 -17.84 -11.31 -21.54
N PHE A 84 -18.14 -10.37 -20.64
CA PHE A 84 -17.79 -10.49 -19.22
C PHE A 84 -19.03 -10.64 -18.33
N THR A 85 -18.88 -11.44 -17.27
CA THR A 85 -19.83 -11.53 -16.17
C THR A 85 -19.09 -11.42 -14.85
N ILE A 86 -19.49 -10.47 -14.01
CA ILE A 86 -18.93 -10.27 -12.67
C ILE A 86 -19.94 -10.77 -11.65
N LEU A 87 -19.48 -11.59 -10.71
CA LEU A 87 -20.26 -12.04 -9.56
C LEU A 87 -19.62 -11.52 -8.27
N GLU A 88 -20.43 -10.94 -7.39
CA GLU A 88 -20.07 -10.64 -6.00
C GLU A 88 -20.79 -11.62 -5.07
N ASN A 89 -20.05 -12.42 -4.31
CA ASN A 89 -20.61 -13.48 -3.46
C ASN A 89 -21.60 -14.38 -4.21
N GLY A 90 -21.29 -14.69 -5.48
CA GLY A 90 -22.14 -15.49 -6.37
C GLY A 90 -23.30 -14.73 -7.03
N LYS A 91 -23.54 -13.46 -6.69
CA LYS A 91 -24.61 -12.64 -7.27
C LYS A 91 -24.10 -11.81 -8.46
N PRO A 92 -24.75 -11.86 -9.63
CA PRO A 92 -24.37 -11.03 -10.78
C PRO A 92 -24.34 -9.54 -10.45
N GLN A 93 -23.35 -8.83 -10.98
CA GLN A 93 -23.22 -7.38 -10.85
C GLN A 93 -23.20 -6.73 -12.24
N LYS A 94 -23.87 -5.58 -12.36
CA LYS A 94 -23.88 -4.82 -13.61
C LYS A 94 -22.55 -4.10 -13.80
N VAL A 95 -21.85 -4.41 -14.90
CA VAL A 95 -20.64 -3.69 -15.31
C VAL A 95 -21.03 -2.25 -15.68
N ALA A 96 -20.46 -1.29 -14.96
CA ALA A 96 -20.67 0.15 -15.13
C ALA A 96 -19.50 0.83 -15.82
N VAL A 97 -18.29 0.28 -15.69
CA VAL A 97 -17.07 0.74 -16.37
C VAL A 97 -16.46 -0.43 -17.13
N PHE A 98 -16.06 -0.20 -18.37
CA PHE A 98 -15.38 -1.16 -19.22
C PHE A 98 -14.37 -0.43 -20.09
N SER A 99 -13.10 -0.80 -20.00
CA SER A 99 -12.06 -0.36 -20.94
C SER A 99 -11.06 -1.50 -21.19
N PHE A 100 -10.41 -1.46 -22.36
CA PHE A 100 -9.26 -2.30 -22.66
C PHE A 100 -8.01 -1.43 -22.60
N GLU A 101 -7.19 -1.66 -21.59
CA GLU A 101 -5.96 -0.93 -21.36
C GLU A 101 -4.83 -1.59 -22.15
N SER A 102 -4.15 -0.83 -23.00
CA SER A 102 -3.01 -1.32 -23.76
C SER A 102 -1.94 -0.27 -23.98
N ARG A 103 -0.67 -0.69 -24.09
CA ARG A 103 0.45 0.20 -24.43
C ARG A 103 0.13 1.03 -25.68
N GLY A 104 0.23 2.35 -25.54
CA GLY A 104 0.01 3.32 -26.61
C GLY A 104 -1.37 3.99 -26.64
N HIS A 105 -2.30 3.61 -25.75
CA HIS A 105 -3.58 4.31 -25.56
C HIS A 105 -3.63 5.20 -24.31
N GLU A 106 -2.63 5.14 -23.43
CA GLU A 106 -2.49 6.10 -22.34
C GLU A 106 -1.92 7.41 -22.90
N VAL A 107 -2.76 8.44 -22.98
CA VAL A 107 -2.29 9.82 -23.14
C VAL A 107 -1.35 10.08 -21.96
N ALA A 108 -0.08 10.40 -22.25
CA ALA A 108 0.87 10.77 -21.21
C ALA A 108 0.21 11.87 -20.35
N PRO A 109 0.14 11.71 -19.01
CA PRO A 109 -0.48 12.70 -18.16
C PRO A 109 0.16 14.07 -18.43
N PRO A 110 -0.61 15.17 -18.39
CA PRO A 110 -0.04 16.49 -18.61
C PRO A 110 1.11 16.72 -17.64
N ARG A 111 2.29 17.10 -18.18
CA ARG A 111 3.45 17.45 -17.36
C ARG A 111 3.04 18.53 -16.36
N MET A 112 3.25 18.26 -15.08
CA MET A 112 2.91 19.24 -14.06
C MET A 112 3.91 20.41 -14.11
N PRO A 113 3.47 21.63 -13.79
CA PRO A 113 4.39 22.75 -13.63
C PRO A 113 5.44 22.44 -12.56
N ALA A 114 6.67 22.89 -12.81
CA ALA A 114 7.73 22.82 -11.80
C ALA A 114 7.29 23.53 -10.52
N LEU A 115 7.64 22.95 -9.37
CA LEU A 115 7.32 23.54 -8.08
C LEU A 115 8.12 24.84 -7.85
N PRO A 116 7.51 25.86 -7.23
CA PRO A 116 8.25 27.04 -6.78
C PRO A 116 9.36 26.67 -5.79
N GLU A 117 10.33 27.56 -5.61
CA GLU A 117 11.40 27.36 -4.63
C GLU A 117 10.83 27.13 -3.22
N ASN A 118 11.43 26.19 -2.48
CA ASN A 118 11.03 25.80 -1.13
C ASN A 118 9.61 25.23 -1.02
N VAL A 119 8.98 24.87 -2.14
CA VAL A 119 7.70 24.15 -2.19
C VAL A 119 7.95 22.69 -2.53
N TYR A 120 7.33 21.81 -1.75
CA TYR A 120 7.45 20.36 -1.85
C TYR A 120 6.06 19.75 -1.88
N THR A 121 5.90 18.66 -2.63
CA THR A 121 4.63 17.98 -2.77
C THR A 121 4.80 16.49 -2.49
N ASN A 122 3.69 15.81 -2.27
CA ASN A 122 3.63 14.35 -2.27
C ASN A 122 2.82 13.78 -3.42
N ARG A 123 2.34 14.62 -4.34
CA ARG A 123 1.68 14.13 -5.56
C ARG A 123 2.70 13.41 -6.44
N PRO A 124 2.30 12.31 -7.10
CA PRO A 124 3.13 11.72 -8.15
C PRO A 124 3.42 12.73 -9.26
N GLU A 125 4.69 12.86 -9.62
CA GLU A 125 5.13 13.68 -10.75
C GLU A 125 5.25 12.77 -11.98
N TYR A 126 4.41 13.01 -12.98
CA TYR A 126 4.29 12.17 -14.19
C TYR A 126 5.26 12.58 -15.30
N ASP A 127 6.52 12.83 -14.96
CA ASP A 127 7.56 13.12 -15.95
C ASP A 127 8.10 11.84 -16.63
N MET A 128 7.41 10.71 -16.43
CA MET A 128 7.81 9.39 -16.91
C MET A 128 7.07 8.95 -18.17
N PRO A 129 7.65 8.04 -18.99
CA PRO A 129 6.95 7.47 -20.13
C PRO A 129 5.62 6.80 -19.75
N SER A 130 4.62 6.89 -20.62
CA SER A 130 3.36 6.14 -20.51
C SER A 130 3.62 4.63 -20.57
N GLY A 131 3.08 3.87 -19.62
CA GLY A 131 3.27 2.42 -19.59
C GLY A 131 3.02 1.83 -18.20
N PRO A 132 2.93 0.48 -18.10
CA PRO A 132 2.64 -0.17 -16.84
C PRO A 132 3.77 0.04 -15.83
N LEU A 133 3.41 0.68 -14.72
CA LEU A 133 4.32 0.94 -13.61
C LEU A 133 4.73 -0.38 -12.95
N THR A 134 6.03 -0.65 -12.92
CA THR A 134 6.60 -1.87 -12.33
C THR A 134 7.43 -1.53 -11.10
N ILE A 135 7.17 -2.21 -9.99
CA ILE A 135 7.84 -2.02 -8.72
C ILE A 135 8.70 -3.26 -8.48
N MET A 136 10.02 -3.11 -8.36
CA MET A 136 10.91 -4.17 -7.94
C MET A 136 11.17 -4.06 -6.44
N LEU A 137 10.83 -5.09 -5.68
CA LEU A 137 11.08 -5.15 -4.24
C LEU A 137 12.09 -6.24 -3.90
N LEU A 138 13.26 -5.81 -3.42
CA LEU A 138 14.30 -6.67 -2.83
C LEU A 138 14.01 -6.89 -1.36
N ASP A 139 13.62 -8.12 -1.00
CA ASP A 139 13.30 -8.48 0.37
C ASP A 139 14.52 -9.06 1.08
N GLY A 140 15.16 -8.28 1.95
CA GLY A 140 16.21 -8.72 2.86
C GLY A 140 15.71 -9.07 4.28
N LEU A 141 14.43 -8.84 4.58
CA LEU A 141 13.83 -9.14 5.88
C LEU A 141 13.41 -10.61 5.99
N ASN A 142 12.86 -11.16 4.91
CA ASN A 142 12.30 -12.50 4.84
C ASN A 142 13.14 -13.50 4.04
N THR A 143 14.26 -13.07 3.46
CA THR A 143 15.06 -13.88 2.52
C THR A 143 16.46 -14.14 3.05
N PRO A 144 16.97 -15.38 3.04
CA PRO A 144 18.36 -15.67 3.42
C PRO A 144 19.40 -14.90 2.57
N VAL A 145 20.54 -14.57 3.15
CA VAL A 145 21.58 -13.72 2.51
C VAL A 145 22.08 -14.28 1.17
N ALA A 146 22.22 -15.59 1.05
CA ALA A 146 22.64 -16.25 -0.20
C ALA A 146 21.61 -16.01 -1.32
N ASP A 147 20.33 -16.18 -1.00
CA ASP A 147 19.21 -16.00 -1.92
C ASP A 147 19.02 -14.53 -2.30
N GLN A 148 19.30 -13.60 -1.38
CA GLN A 148 19.33 -12.16 -1.67
C GLN A 148 20.38 -11.81 -2.75
N GLY A 149 21.58 -12.41 -2.66
CA GLY A 149 22.63 -12.22 -3.66
C GLY A 149 22.21 -12.73 -5.04
N TYR A 150 21.57 -13.89 -5.09
CA TYR A 150 21.00 -14.44 -6.32
C TYR A 150 19.89 -13.53 -6.89
N ALA A 151 18.91 -13.13 -6.07
CA ALA A 151 17.84 -12.21 -6.48
C ALA A 151 18.37 -10.91 -7.09
N ARG A 152 19.36 -10.28 -6.43
CA ARG A 152 20.04 -9.07 -6.92
C ARG A 152 20.68 -9.32 -8.30
N SER A 153 21.35 -10.44 -8.49
CA SER A 153 21.99 -10.77 -9.79
C SER A 153 20.97 -10.90 -10.92
N GLN A 154 19.80 -11.50 -10.66
CA GLN A 154 18.77 -11.70 -11.67
C GLN A 154 18.05 -10.39 -12.03
N MET A 155 17.82 -9.51 -11.05
CA MET A 155 17.30 -8.17 -11.33
C MET A 155 18.26 -7.36 -12.20
N LEU A 156 19.56 -7.38 -11.91
CA LEU A 156 20.57 -6.72 -12.76
C LEU A 156 20.61 -7.30 -14.17
N ASN A 157 20.49 -8.62 -14.31
CA ASN A 157 20.42 -9.28 -15.62
C ASN A 157 19.20 -8.81 -16.42
N TYR A 158 18.02 -8.76 -15.81
CA TYR A 158 16.81 -8.26 -16.47
C TYR A 158 16.97 -6.79 -16.92
N LEU A 159 17.43 -5.92 -16.01
CA LEU A 159 17.65 -4.50 -16.32
C LEU A 159 18.64 -4.31 -17.48
N GLY A 160 19.66 -5.17 -17.58
CA GLY A 160 20.66 -5.10 -18.64
C GLY A 160 20.25 -5.72 -19.98
N THR A 161 19.28 -6.64 -20.00
CA THR A 161 19.00 -7.47 -21.20
C THR A 161 17.57 -7.45 -21.70
N GLN A 162 16.59 -7.06 -20.87
CA GLN A 162 15.17 -7.19 -21.19
C GLN A 162 14.32 -5.95 -20.95
N LEU A 163 14.77 -4.99 -20.13
CA LEU A 163 14.05 -3.74 -19.96
C LEU A 163 13.98 -2.99 -21.29
N GLN A 164 12.77 -2.70 -21.77
CA GLN A 164 12.57 -1.93 -22.99
C GLN A 164 12.37 -0.44 -22.65
N PRO A 165 12.72 0.49 -23.56
CA PRO A 165 12.38 1.90 -23.40
C PRO A 165 10.89 2.11 -23.15
N GLY A 166 10.55 3.10 -22.32
CA GLY A 166 9.15 3.37 -21.98
C GLY A 166 8.52 2.40 -20.98
N GLN A 167 9.34 1.65 -20.22
CA GLN A 167 8.88 0.81 -19.11
C GLN A 167 9.34 1.42 -17.78
N PRO A 168 8.49 2.19 -17.09
CA PRO A 168 8.87 2.79 -15.82
C PRO A 168 9.00 1.72 -14.73
N VAL A 169 10.18 1.66 -14.12
CA VAL A 169 10.49 0.78 -13.00
C VAL A 169 10.89 1.60 -11.79
N SER A 170 10.41 1.23 -10.61
CA SER A 170 10.93 1.73 -9.33
C SER A 170 11.61 0.59 -8.57
N VAL A 171 12.59 0.92 -7.73
CA VAL A 171 13.36 -0.06 -6.95
C VAL A 171 13.22 0.24 -5.46
N TYR A 172 12.76 -0.76 -4.71
CA TYR A 172 12.57 -0.73 -3.28
C TYR A 172 13.36 -1.84 -2.60
N THR A 173 13.68 -1.62 -1.33
CA THR A 173 14.23 -2.65 -0.45
C THR A 173 13.39 -2.77 0.82
N LEU A 174 13.17 -4.00 1.26
CA LEU A 174 12.60 -4.31 2.57
C LEU A 174 13.69 -4.95 3.44
N ALA A 175 14.16 -4.22 4.44
CA ALA A 175 15.02 -4.75 5.49
C ALA A 175 14.35 -4.43 6.85
N ASN A 176 14.97 -3.64 7.72
CA ASN A 176 14.32 -3.18 8.96
C ASN A 176 13.11 -2.25 8.69
N SER A 177 13.05 -1.64 7.49
CA SER A 177 11.97 -0.79 7.00
C SER A 177 11.91 -0.85 5.48
N LEU A 178 10.78 -0.45 4.89
CA LEU A 178 10.67 -0.23 3.44
C LEU A 178 11.43 1.04 3.05
N ARG A 179 12.25 0.97 2.01
CA ARG A 179 13.01 2.11 1.46
C ARG A 179 12.84 2.19 -0.03
N LEU A 180 12.68 3.42 -0.53
CA LEU A 180 12.78 3.74 -1.94
C LEU A 180 14.25 3.97 -2.29
N LEU A 181 14.81 3.18 -3.20
CA LEU A 181 16.18 3.41 -3.71
C LEU A 181 16.17 4.24 -4.99
N GLN A 182 15.17 4.03 -5.84
CA GLN A 182 14.99 4.75 -7.09
C GLN A 182 13.51 4.82 -7.42
N ASP A 183 13.01 6.05 -7.60
CA ASP A 183 11.65 6.28 -8.07
C ASP A 183 11.48 5.85 -9.52
N PHE A 184 10.23 5.79 -10.00
CA PHE A 184 9.92 5.31 -11.34
C PHE A 184 10.80 5.96 -12.40
N THR A 185 11.55 5.14 -13.13
CA THR A 185 12.36 5.56 -14.26
C THR A 185 12.48 4.45 -15.30
N ASP A 186 12.67 4.78 -16.57
CA ASP A 186 13.10 3.84 -17.60
C ASP A 186 14.61 3.92 -17.87
N ASN A 187 15.34 4.74 -17.11
CA ASN A 187 16.79 4.84 -17.17
C ASN A 187 17.44 3.61 -16.51
N VAL A 188 17.91 2.70 -17.36
CA VAL A 188 18.58 1.45 -16.97
C VAL A 188 19.76 1.67 -16.03
N GLU A 189 20.56 2.72 -16.23
CA GLU A 189 21.77 2.94 -15.42
C GLU A 189 21.43 3.44 -14.01
N LEU A 190 20.39 4.27 -13.86
CA LEU A 190 19.87 4.65 -12.54
C LEU A 190 19.31 3.43 -11.80
N LEU A 191 18.55 2.57 -12.50
CA LEU A 191 17.97 1.36 -11.92
C LEU A 191 19.05 0.35 -11.50
N LYS A 192 20.05 0.10 -12.35
CA LYS A 192 21.19 -0.76 -12.01
C LYS A 192 21.95 -0.22 -10.82
N THR A 193 22.23 1.08 -10.79
CA THR A 193 22.89 1.75 -9.66
C THR A 193 22.10 1.53 -8.37
N ALA A 194 20.77 1.71 -8.41
CA ALA A 194 19.90 1.47 -7.26
C ALA A 194 19.95 0.02 -6.76
N VAL A 195 19.79 -0.96 -7.65
CA VAL A 195 19.91 -2.39 -7.30
C VAL A 195 21.32 -2.72 -6.77
N GLN A 196 22.35 -2.05 -7.28
CA GLN A 196 23.72 -2.26 -6.82
C GLN A 196 23.96 -1.76 -5.39
N HIS A 197 23.30 -0.68 -4.97
CA HIS A 197 23.37 -0.16 -3.60
C HIS A 197 22.72 -1.06 -2.55
N PHE A 198 21.86 -2.00 -2.96
CA PHE A 198 21.36 -3.01 -2.04
C PHE A 198 22.48 -3.94 -1.60
N THR A 199 22.75 -3.93 -0.29
CA THR A 199 23.73 -4.80 0.36
C THR A 199 22.99 -5.93 1.05
N PRO A 200 23.22 -7.20 0.66
CA PRO A 200 22.63 -8.34 1.34
C PRO A 200 22.97 -8.34 2.83
N GLN A 201 21.95 -8.51 3.67
CA GLN A 201 22.10 -8.48 5.12
C GLN A 201 21.14 -9.45 5.78
N LYS A 202 21.56 -10.00 6.93
CA LYS A 202 20.74 -10.92 7.70
C LYS A 202 19.94 -10.14 8.75
N SER A 203 18.61 -10.20 8.66
CA SER A 203 17.74 -9.61 9.69
C SER A 203 17.96 -10.27 11.06
N VAL A 204 17.69 -9.53 12.13
CA VAL A 204 17.75 -10.07 13.50
C VAL A 204 16.70 -11.17 13.65
N GLU A 205 15.56 -11.00 13.02
CA GLU A 205 14.44 -11.93 13.06
C GLU A 205 14.80 -13.28 12.42
N MET A 206 15.46 -13.28 11.26
CA MET A 206 15.96 -14.53 10.65
C MET A 206 17.11 -15.16 11.46
N GLN A 207 17.94 -14.36 12.13
CA GLN A 207 18.95 -14.91 13.05
C GLN A 207 18.30 -15.68 14.19
N MET A 208 17.23 -15.14 14.78
CA MET A 208 16.49 -15.81 15.85
C MET A 208 15.79 -17.09 15.35
N GLU A 209 15.19 -17.08 14.16
CA GLU A 209 14.60 -18.30 13.58
C GLU A 209 15.64 -19.40 13.33
N GLU A 210 16.88 -19.05 12.95
CA GLU A 210 17.95 -20.06 12.88
C GLU A 210 18.36 -20.59 14.25
N VAL A 211 18.28 -19.77 15.31
CA VAL A 211 18.48 -20.26 16.67
C VAL A 211 17.43 -21.32 17.01
N GLU A 212 16.17 -21.19 16.55
CA GLU A 212 15.17 -22.25 16.70
C GLU A 212 15.62 -23.60 16.11
N LYS A 213 16.27 -23.56 14.93
CA LYS A 213 16.83 -24.75 14.28
C LYS A 213 17.99 -25.37 15.06
N LEU A 214 18.64 -24.57 15.90
CA LEU A 214 19.70 -24.96 16.85
C LEU A 214 19.16 -25.26 18.26
N LEU A 215 17.84 -25.31 18.48
CA LEU A 215 17.24 -25.73 19.75
C LEU A 215 16.65 -27.16 19.75
N PRO A 216 16.89 -28.08 18.78
CA PRO A 216 16.10 -29.30 18.69
C PRO A 216 16.14 -30.11 19.98
N ASN A 217 14.93 -30.34 20.50
CA ASN A 217 14.54 -31.44 21.37
C ASN A 217 15.17 -31.48 22.76
N LEU A 218 14.90 -30.46 23.56
CA LEU A 218 14.72 -30.65 25.00
C LEU A 218 13.36 -31.25 25.39
N HIS A 219 12.63 -31.77 24.40
CA HIS A 219 11.59 -32.76 24.65
C HIS A 219 12.25 -34.00 25.26
N ILE A 220 12.11 -34.15 26.59
CA ILE A 220 12.63 -35.30 27.35
C ILE A 220 11.71 -36.51 27.19
N THR A 221 11.09 -36.65 26.03
CA THR A 221 10.24 -37.78 25.66
C THR A 221 11.01 -38.68 24.71
N GLY A 222 12.05 -39.33 25.24
CA GLY A 222 12.68 -40.50 24.62
C GLY A 222 14.17 -40.39 24.32
N ASP A 223 14.96 -41.12 25.11
CA ASP A 223 16.32 -41.64 24.84
C ASP A 223 17.48 -40.71 24.43
N THR A 224 17.29 -39.40 24.30
CA THR A 224 18.34 -38.44 23.94
C THR A 224 19.22 -38.05 25.15
N GLY A 225 20.08 -38.93 25.64
CA GLY A 225 21.30 -38.59 26.44
C GLY A 225 21.14 -37.87 27.79
N VAL A 226 19.98 -37.31 28.12
CA VAL A 226 19.66 -36.58 29.37
C VAL A 226 19.08 -37.54 30.42
N ARG A 227 18.75 -38.79 30.05
CA ARG A 227 18.34 -39.86 30.98
C ARG A 227 19.33 -40.08 32.14
N GLY A 228 20.62 -39.75 31.95
CA GLY A 228 21.66 -39.88 32.97
C GLY A 228 21.87 -38.64 33.86
N ARG A 229 21.14 -37.53 33.65
CA ARG A 229 21.28 -36.30 34.44
C ARG A 229 20.07 -36.14 35.37
N GLY A 230 20.32 -35.70 36.61
CA GLY A 230 19.30 -35.57 37.65
C GLY A 230 18.11 -34.66 37.26
N PRO A 231 16.96 -34.79 37.94
CA PRO A 231 15.71 -34.09 37.61
C PRO A 231 15.84 -32.56 37.53
N ASP A 232 16.74 -31.96 38.31
CA ASP A 232 16.97 -30.51 38.31
C ASP A 232 17.60 -30.00 37.01
N VAL A 233 18.56 -30.74 36.45
CA VAL A 233 19.23 -30.37 35.20
C VAL A 233 18.24 -30.40 34.05
N ARG A 234 17.35 -31.40 34.05
CA ARG A 234 16.28 -31.54 33.08
C ARG A 234 15.34 -30.33 33.07
N LEU A 235 14.92 -29.86 34.24
CA LEU A 235 14.03 -28.70 34.39
C LEU A 235 14.67 -27.40 33.87
N VAL A 236 15.96 -27.15 34.18
CA VAL A 236 16.68 -25.96 33.71
C VAL A 236 16.69 -25.91 32.19
N PHE A 237 16.97 -27.04 31.54
CA PHE A 237 16.98 -27.09 30.09
C PHE A 237 15.58 -26.88 29.48
N THR A 238 14.52 -27.50 30.03
CA THR A 238 13.15 -27.25 29.55
C THR A 238 12.77 -25.77 29.64
N ARG A 239 13.06 -25.11 30.77
CA ARG A 239 12.80 -23.67 30.94
C ARG A 239 13.58 -22.80 29.96
N MET A 240 14.83 -23.17 29.68
CA MET A 240 15.65 -22.47 28.68
C MET A 240 15.07 -22.64 27.27
N ALA A 241 14.62 -23.85 26.92
CA ALA A 241 13.98 -24.10 25.63
C ALA A 241 12.67 -23.32 25.47
N ASP A 242 11.83 -23.28 26.51
CA ASP A 242 10.57 -22.51 26.52
C ASP A 242 10.84 -21.01 26.31
N PHE A 243 11.79 -20.44 27.07
CA PHE A 243 12.19 -19.03 26.93
C PHE A 243 12.68 -18.72 25.51
N MET A 244 13.53 -19.59 24.96
CA MET A 244 14.06 -19.40 23.61
C MET A 244 12.97 -19.51 22.54
N ASN A 245 12.03 -20.45 22.67
CA ASN A 245 10.88 -20.56 21.77
C ASN A 245 9.99 -19.30 21.82
N GLU A 246 9.82 -18.70 22.99
CA GLU A 246 9.09 -17.43 23.14
C GLU A 246 9.81 -16.28 22.43
N GLN A 247 11.14 -16.19 22.55
CA GLN A 247 11.94 -15.19 21.82
C GLN A 247 11.85 -15.36 20.31
N VAL A 248 11.91 -16.60 19.81
CA VAL A 248 11.75 -16.91 18.38
C VAL A 248 10.36 -16.48 17.90
N LYS A 249 9.30 -16.80 18.65
CA LYS A 249 7.94 -16.38 18.32
C LYS A 249 7.83 -14.87 18.19
N LEU A 250 8.36 -14.12 19.16
CA LEU A 250 8.35 -12.65 19.13
C LEU A 250 9.13 -12.10 17.91
N ALA A 251 10.25 -12.74 17.55
CA ALA A 251 11.03 -12.37 16.38
C ALA A 251 10.26 -12.62 15.06
N ILE A 252 9.59 -13.76 14.93
CA ILE A 252 8.77 -14.06 13.75
C ILE A 252 7.56 -13.11 13.68
N ASP A 253 6.87 -12.86 14.80
CA ASP A 253 5.75 -11.91 14.85
C ASP A 253 6.20 -10.51 14.41
N ALA A 254 7.30 -10.00 14.98
CA ALA A 254 7.88 -8.73 14.56
C ALA A 254 8.20 -8.68 13.06
N ARG A 255 8.75 -9.78 12.51
CA ARG A 255 9.04 -9.90 11.07
C ARG A 255 7.77 -9.80 10.22
N VAL A 256 6.71 -10.51 10.60
CA VAL A 256 5.43 -10.49 9.89
C VAL A 256 4.83 -9.08 9.94
N GLN A 257 4.74 -8.49 11.13
CA GLN A 257 4.19 -7.13 11.31
C GLN A 257 4.97 -6.08 10.51
N ARG A 258 6.31 -6.13 10.51
CA ARG A 258 7.15 -5.24 9.69
C ARG A 258 6.89 -5.41 8.19
N THR A 259 6.71 -6.66 7.73
CA THR A 259 6.45 -6.95 6.32
C THR A 259 5.07 -6.44 5.89
N VAL A 260 4.04 -6.67 6.70
CA VAL A 260 2.69 -6.17 6.46
C VAL A 260 2.69 -4.64 6.41
N ALA A 261 3.23 -3.97 7.45
CA ALA A 261 3.31 -2.51 7.49
C ALA A 261 4.10 -1.91 6.31
N ALA A 262 5.16 -2.59 5.86
CA ALA A 262 5.92 -2.19 4.67
C ALA A 262 5.07 -2.26 3.40
N LEU A 263 4.36 -3.36 3.17
CA LEU A 263 3.54 -3.53 1.97
C LEU A 263 2.28 -2.65 2.00
N GLU A 264 1.71 -2.38 3.17
CA GLU A 264 0.68 -1.35 3.35
C GLU A 264 1.22 0.03 2.96
N LEU A 265 2.40 0.42 3.47
CA LEU A 265 3.02 1.69 3.10
C LEU A 265 3.30 1.79 1.59
N LEU A 266 3.69 0.69 0.95
CA LEU A 266 3.81 0.62 -0.50
C LEU A 266 2.45 0.89 -1.17
N SER A 267 1.37 0.24 -0.73
CA SER A 267 0.02 0.50 -1.24
C SER A 267 -0.34 1.99 -1.13
N ARG A 268 -0.08 2.61 0.04
CA ARG A 268 -0.37 4.02 0.30
C ARG A 268 0.42 4.98 -0.59
N ARG A 269 1.64 4.61 -0.98
CA ARG A 269 2.41 5.38 -1.97
C ARG A 269 1.86 5.20 -3.38
N MET A 270 1.42 4.00 -3.72
CA MET A 270 0.90 3.67 -5.04
C MET A 270 -0.51 4.21 -5.30
N ALA A 271 -1.28 4.54 -4.26
CA ALA A 271 -2.64 5.04 -4.35
C ALA A 271 -2.80 6.28 -5.24
N GLY A 272 -1.79 7.16 -5.26
CA GLY A 272 -1.79 8.36 -6.10
C GLY A 272 -1.49 8.10 -7.58
N TYR A 273 -0.97 6.92 -7.95
CA TYR A 273 -0.63 6.56 -9.32
C TYR A 273 -1.81 5.82 -9.98
N PRO A 274 -2.36 6.32 -11.10
CA PRO A 274 -3.46 5.68 -11.80
C PRO A 274 -3.03 4.39 -12.47
N GLY A 275 -4.02 3.57 -12.82
CA GLY A 275 -3.82 2.36 -13.61
C GLY A 275 -3.25 1.20 -12.81
N ARG A 276 -3.06 0.08 -13.48
CA ARG A 276 -2.55 -1.15 -12.88
C ARG A 276 -1.04 -1.05 -12.62
N LYS A 277 -0.64 -1.25 -11.36
CA LYS A 277 0.75 -1.35 -10.92
C LYS A 277 1.12 -2.81 -10.74
N ASN A 278 2.34 -3.18 -11.09
CA ASN A 278 2.87 -4.52 -10.89
C ASN A 278 3.95 -4.51 -9.81
N LEU A 279 3.69 -5.10 -8.66
CA LEU A 279 4.71 -5.36 -7.65
C LEU A 279 5.38 -6.70 -7.92
N ILE A 280 6.69 -6.69 -8.11
CA ILE A 280 7.51 -7.88 -8.22
C ILE A 280 8.24 -8.04 -6.90
N TRP A 281 7.80 -9.01 -6.12
CA TRP A 281 8.32 -9.27 -4.79
C TRP A 281 9.17 -10.54 -4.80
N VAL A 282 10.49 -10.36 -4.75
CA VAL A 282 11.44 -11.47 -4.72
C VAL A 282 11.78 -11.75 -3.27
N SER A 283 11.26 -12.88 -2.76
CA SER A 283 11.29 -13.21 -1.32
C SER A 283 11.26 -14.72 -1.10
N ALA A 284 11.76 -15.20 0.04
CA ALA A 284 11.50 -16.57 0.49
C ALA A 284 10.13 -16.73 1.19
N GLY A 285 9.41 -15.62 1.38
CA GLY A 285 8.14 -15.57 2.11
C GLY A 285 8.34 -15.61 3.63
N PHE A 286 7.23 -15.58 4.35
CA PHE A 286 7.19 -15.68 5.81
C PHE A 286 6.04 -16.61 6.21
N PRO A 287 6.05 -17.18 7.43
CA PRO A 287 5.02 -18.14 7.84
C PRO A 287 3.64 -17.47 8.02
N ILE A 288 2.58 -18.09 7.46
CA ILE A 288 1.17 -17.70 7.67
C ILE A 288 0.70 -18.06 9.08
N GLU A 289 1.20 -19.18 9.60
CA GLU A 289 0.87 -19.68 10.92
C GLU A 289 2.15 -19.91 11.73
N ILE A 290 2.15 -19.46 12.97
CA ILE A 290 3.18 -19.76 13.95
C ILE A 290 2.57 -20.74 14.95
N THR A 291 3.04 -21.98 14.93
CA THR A 291 2.72 -22.95 15.97
C THR A 291 3.81 -22.91 17.04
N SER A 292 3.42 -22.71 18.31
CA SER A 292 4.31 -22.89 19.46
C SER A 292 3.79 -24.01 20.36
N GLN A 293 4.68 -24.86 20.84
CA GLN A 293 4.39 -25.84 21.89
C GLN A 293 4.82 -25.23 23.22
N VAL A 294 3.87 -24.99 24.12
CA VAL A 294 4.16 -24.57 25.49
C VAL A 294 4.00 -25.79 26.39
N VAL A 295 5.07 -26.21 27.06
CA VAL A 295 4.97 -27.27 28.07
C VAL A 295 4.47 -26.63 29.37
N GLN A 296 3.20 -26.85 29.71
CA GLN A 296 2.67 -26.40 30.99
C GLN A 296 3.07 -27.41 32.07
N LEU A 297 4.23 -27.21 32.68
CA LEU A 297 4.66 -27.98 33.84
C LEU A 297 3.79 -27.56 35.04
N THR A 298 3.04 -28.50 35.62
CA THR A 298 2.35 -28.30 36.90
C THR A 298 3.37 -27.91 37.96
N THR A 299 3.16 -26.76 38.60
CA THR A 299 4.03 -26.20 39.65
C THR A 299 3.89 -26.87 41.01
N ASP A 300 3.18 -27.99 41.11
CA ASP A 300 2.95 -28.67 42.38
C ASP A 300 4.26 -29.28 42.88
N ALA A 301 4.89 -28.60 43.82
CA ALA A 301 6.12 -29.05 44.50
C ALA A 301 5.97 -30.46 45.10
N ASP A 302 4.74 -30.85 45.47
CA ASP A 302 4.42 -32.19 45.98
C ASP A 302 4.50 -33.29 44.90
N VAL A 303 4.30 -32.98 43.61
CA VAL A 303 4.40 -33.94 42.50
C VAL A 303 5.87 -34.21 42.13
N LEU A 304 6.72 -33.19 42.22
CA LEU A 304 8.17 -33.32 42.00
C LEU A 304 8.86 -34.12 43.12
N ALA A 305 8.35 -34.04 44.35
CA ALA A 305 8.91 -34.76 45.50
C ALA A 305 8.59 -36.27 45.51
N GLN A 306 7.55 -36.73 44.79
CA GLN A 306 7.09 -38.12 44.80
C GLN A 306 7.63 -38.98 43.64
N GLY A 307 8.52 -38.44 42.79
CA GLY A 307 9.08 -39.20 41.67
C GLY A 307 8.08 -39.56 40.56
N ALA A 308 6.85 -39.01 40.62
CA ALA A 308 5.85 -39.17 39.58
C ALA A 308 6.07 -38.14 38.48
N THR A 309 6.15 -38.58 37.23
CA THR A 309 6.05 -37.68 36.07
C THR A 309 4.65 -37.10 36.06
N ALA A 310 4.50 -35.82 36.42
CA ALA A 310 3.28 -35.08 36.11
C ALA A 310 2.98 -35.26 34.62
N PRO A 311 1.72 -35.50 34.21
CA PRO A 311 1.39 -35.53 32.79
C PRO A 311 1.73 -34.16 32.20
N GLU A 312 2.75 -34.11 31.36
CA GLU A 312 3.13 -32.92 30.61
C GLU A 312 1.93 -32.52 29.74
N GLN A 313 1.18 -31.51 30.15
CA GLN A 313 0.09 -30.99 29.34
C GLN A 313 0.70 -30.01 28.34
N GLN A 314 0.96 -30.51 27.14
CA GLN A 314 1.44 -29.68 26.03
C GLN A 314 0.27 -28.82 25.52
N VAL A 315 0.36 -27.51 25.72
CA VAL A 315 -0.59 -26.56 25.16
C VAL A 315 -0.02 -26.04 23.85
N ARG A 316 -0.67 -26.41 22.73
CA ARG A 316 -0.34 -25.89 21.42
C ARG A 316 -0.99 -24.51 21.27
N VAL A 317 -0.18 -23.46 21.13
CA VAL A 317 -0.66 -22.09 20.86
C VAL A 317 -0.33 -21.77 19.41
N GLU A 318 -1.38 -21.61 18.61
CA GLU A 318 -1.29 -21.23 17.20
C GLU A 318 -1.61 -19.73 17.05
N THR A 319 -0.77 -19.02 16.30
CA THR A 319 -1.01 -17.64 15.89
C THR A 319 -1.12 -17.64 14.37
N SER A 320 -2.27 -17.26 13.82
CA SER A 320 -2.53 -17.18 12.38
C SER A 320 -2.54 -15.72 11.91
N TYR A 321 -1.92 -15.48 10.75
CA TYR A 321 -1.87 -14.19 10.06
C TYR A 321 -2.68 -14.22 8.75
N GLU A 322 -3.49 -15.26 8.54
CA GLU A 322 -4.28 -15.43 7.31
C GLU A 322 -5.19 -14.22 7.05
N GLU A 323 -5.90 -13.74 8.07
CA GLU A 323 -6.75 -12.55 7.94
C GLU A 323 -5.93 -11.29 7.59
N ASN A 324 -4.74 -11.12 8.18
CA ASN A 324 -3.84 -10.01 7.87
C ASN A 324 -3.41 -10.05 6.40
N LEU A 325 -3.10 -11.23 5.86
CA LEU A 325 -2.70 -11.40 4.47
C LEU A 325 -3.84 -11.08 3.50
N HIS A 326 -5.06 -11.56 3.78
CA HIS A 326 -6.23 -11.23 2.98
C HIS A 326 -6.50 -9.73 2.96
N ARG A 327 -6.40 -9.07 4.13
CA ARG A 327 -6.57 -7.62 4.26
C ARG A 327 -5.50 -6.88 3.47
N LEU A 328 -4.24 -7.29 3.59
CA LEU A 328 -3.13 -6.70 2.85
C LEU A 328 -3.30 -6.85 1.34
N ALA A 329 -3.67 -8.04 0.84
CA ALA A 329 -3.95 -8.27 -0.57
C ALA A 329 -5.07 -7.35 -1.07
N ALA A 330 -6.16 -7.22 -0.30
CA ALA A 330 -7.24 -6.31 -0.64
C ALA A 330 -6.78 -4.85 -0.69
N GLU A 331 -5.98 -4.39 0.27
CA GLU A 331 -5.46 -3.03 0.31
C GLU A 331 -4.49 -2.73 -0.84
N LEU A 332 -3.66 -3.70 -1.25
CA LEU A 332 -2.84 -3.58 -2.45
C LEU A 332 -3.73 -3.45 -3.70
N THR A 333 -4.79 -4.27 -3.83
CA THR A 333 -5.70 -4.20 -4.99
C THR A 333 -6.58 -2.96 -5.03
N ASP A 334 -6.92 -2.39 -3.88
CA ASP A 334 -7.67 -1.13 -3.81
C ASP A 334 -6.84 0.04 -4.34
N SER A 335 -5.51 -0.03 -4.16
CA SER A 335 -4.53 0.82 -4.84
C SER A 335 -4.09 0.25 -6.19
N GLN A 336 -4.84 -0.68 -6.82
CA GLN A 336 -4.54 -1.34 -8.10
C GLN A 336 -3.11 -1.91 -8.23
N VAL A 337 -2.55 -2.46 -7.16
CA VAL A 337 -1.25 -3.16 -7.16
C VAL A 337 -1.50 -4.67 -7.25
N SER A 338 -1.04 -5.29 -8.33
CA SER A 338 -0.98 -6.75 -8.46
C SER A 338 0.39 -7.28 -8.08
N VAL A 339 0.44 -8.34 -7.27
CA VAL A 339 1.66 -8.93 -6.74
C VAL A 339 2.11 -10.12 -7.58
N TYR A 340 3.35 -10.06 -8.03
CA TYR A 340 4.07 -11.11 -8.73
C TYR A 340 5.19 -11.59 -7.80
N SER A 341 4.91 -12.66 -7.07
CA SER A 341 5.86 -13.20 -6.11
C SER A 341 6.85 -14.13 -6.80
N VAL A 342 8.13 -14.01 -6.45
CA VAL A 342 9.20 -14.88 -6.93
C VAL A 342 9.90 -15.48 -5.73
N ASP A 343 9.92 -16.81 -5.65
CA ASP A 343 10.62 -17.53 -4.60
C ASP A 343 12.12 -17.34 -4.79
N ALA A 344 12.74 -16.54 -3.92
CA ALA A 344 14.15 -16.17 -4.02
C ALA A 344 15.10 -17.37 -3.90
N ARG A 345 14.63 -18.47 -3.28
CA ARG A 345 15.38 -19.73 -3.12
C ARG A 345 15.54 -20.49 -4.44
N GLY A 346 14.80 -20.09 -5.49
CA GLY A 346 14.92 -20.67 -6.82
C GLY A 346 14.41 -22.11 -6.91
N LEU A 347 15.14 -22.97 -7.62
CA LEU A 347 14.86 -24.41 -7.68
C LEU A 347 15.29 -25.08 -6.38
N ILE A 348 14.32 -25.42 -5.54
CA ILE A 348 14.58 -26.15 -4.30
C ILE A 348 14.57 -27.65 -4.59
N GLY A 349 15.72 -28.30 -4.37
CA GLY A 349 15.86 -29.75 -4.42
C GLY A 349 15.28 -30.45 -3.18
N SER A 350 15.60 -31.73 -2.97
CA SER A 350 15.18 -32.44 -1.76
C SER A 350 15.71 -31.75 -0.50
N THR A 351 14.83 -31.53 0.49
CA THR A 351 15.16 -31.00 1.82
C THR A 351 16.07 -31.92 2.65
N LEU A 352 16.35 -33.13 2.15
CA LEU A 352 17.19 -34.15 2.81
C LEU A 352 18.69 -33.84 2.72
N ALA A 353 19.14 -33.02 1.76
CA ALA A 353 20.56 -32.85 1.43
C ALA A 353 21.02 -31.37 1.55
N ASP A 354 20.72 -30.72 2.68
CA ASP A 354 21.28 -29.40 2.98
C ASP A 354 22.72 -29.53 3.52
N ALA A 355 23.68 -28.94 2.80
CA ALA A 355 25.11 -28.97 3.15
C ALA A 355 25.44 -28.21 4.45
N SER A 356 24.53 -27.38 4.96
CA SER A 356 24.66 -26.76 6.28
C SER A 356 24.41 -27.74 7.43
N ASN A 357 23.88 -28.94 7.16
CA ASN A 357 23.59 -29.92 8.18
C ASN A 357 24.86 -30.66 8.64
N LYS A 358 25.28 -30.41 9.89
CA LYS A 358 26.52 -30.98 10.47
C LYS A 358 26.38 -32.45 10.88
N GLY A 359 25.19 -33.05 10.76
CA GLY A 359 24.93 -34.44 11.13
C GLY A 359 24.96 -34.73 12.65
N THR A 360 25.30 -33.73 13.45
CA THR A 360 25.26 -33.74 14.91
C THR A 360 24.10 -32.92 15.45
N ASN A 361 23.61 -33.25 16.65
CA ASN A 361 22.69 -32.41 17.42
C ASN A 361 23.45 -31.33 18.20
N GLU A 362 22.72 -30.54 18.99
CA GLU A 362 23.24 -29.37 19.73
C GLU A 362 24.24 -29.72 20.83
N LEU A 363 24.28 -30.98 21.24
CA LEU A 363 25.27 -31.51 22.19
C LEU A 363 26.52 -32.02 21.49
N GLY A 364 26.63 -31.86 20.17
CA GLY A 364 27.71 -32.40 19.35
C GLY A 364 27.65 -33.92 19.15
N LEU A 365 26.54 -34.56 19.51
CA LEU A 365 26.32 -35.99 19.34
C LEU A 365 25.76 -36.29 17.96
N LEU A 366 26.02 -37.48 17.41
CA LEU A 366 25.39 -37.92 16.17
C LEU A 366 23.87 -37.90 16.29
N ARG A 367 23.21 -37.29 15.32
CA ARG A 367 21.77 -37.11 15.31
C ARG A 367 21.07 -38.46 15.09
N THR A 368 20.08 -38.76 15.92
CA THR A 368 19.23 -39.95 15.76
C THR A 368 18.32 -39.81 14.54
N GLY A 369 17.82 -40.93 14.01
CA GLY A 369 16.86 -40.92 12.90
C GLY A 369 15.57 -40.15 13.22
N ALA A 370 15.11 -40.19 14.47
CA ALA A 370 13.95 -39.44 14.93
C ALA A 370 14.21 -37.92 14.96
N GLU A 371 15.35 -37.50 15.49
CA GLU A 371 15.75 -36.08 15.46
C GLU A 371 15.92 -35.59 14.02
N TYR A 372 16.55 -36.38 13.15
CA TYR A 372 16.70 -36.03 11.73
C TYR A 372 15.35 -35.91 11.03
N GLY A 373 14.45 -36.88 11.19
CA GLY A 373 13.09 -36.82 10.66
C GLY A 373 12.31 -35.59 11.12
N ALA A 374 12.42 -35.24 12.40
CA ALA A 374 11.77 -34.05 12.94
C ALA A 374 12.29 -32.73 12.33
N GLN A 375 13.60 -32.61 12.08
CA GLN A 375 14.14 -31.43 11.40
C GLN A 375 13.69 -31.36 9.95
N VAL A 376 13.74 -32.48 9.22
CA VAL A 376 13.28 -32.52 7.81
C VAL A 376 11.82 -32.09 7.73
N ALA A 377 10.97 -32.58 8.63
CA ALA A 377 9.57 -32.17 8.72
C ALA A 377 9.43 -30.66 8.96
N ARG A 378 10.14 -30.10 9.97
CA ARG A 378 10.09 -28.65 10.26
C ARG A 378 10.56 -27.80 9.08
N SER A 379 11.70 -28.15 8.47
CA SER A 379 12.23 -27.44 7.30
C SER A 379 11.26 -27.49 6.12
N SER A 380 10.63 -28.65 5.89
CA SER A 380 9.61 -28.82 4.84
C SER A 380 8.38 -27.96 5.12
N THR A 381 7.89 -27.94 6.36
CA THR A 381 6.73 -27.11 6.75
C THR A 381 7.05 -25.63 6.59
N ALA A 382 8.18 -25.15 7.12
CA ALA A 382 8.57 -23.74 7.00
C ALA A 382 8.72 -23.31 5.53
N MET A 383 9.29 -24.17 4.69
CA MET A 383 9.40 -23.94 3.26
C MET A 383 8.01 -23.80 2.60
N GLN A 384 7.10 -24.74 2.88
CA GLN A 384 5.75 -24.74 2.35
C GLN A 384 4.98 -23.49 2.79
N SER A 385 5.02 -23.13 4.09
CA SER A 385 4.36 -21.94 4.61
C SER A 385 4.85 -20.65 3.95
N GLY A 386 6.16 -20.53 3.69
CA GLY A 386 6.70 -19.40 2.92
C GLY A 386 6.15 -19.33 1.49
N GLN A 387 6.04 -20.48 0.81
CA GLN A 387 5.46 -20.54 -0.54
C GLN A 387 3.97 -20.22 -0.56
N ASP A 388 3.23 -20.63 0.47
CA ASP A 388 1.81 -20.35 0.59
C ASP A 388 1.56 -18.84 0.76
N THR A 389 2.38 -18.13 1.54
CA THR A 389 2.29 -16.66 1.65
C THR A 389 2.50 -15.96 0.31
N LEU A 390 3.52 -16.40 -0.44
CA LEU A 390 3.79 -15.87 -1.78
C LEU A 390 2.62 -16.14 -2.74
N LEU A 391 1.99 -17.32 -2.63
CA LEU A 391 0.84 -17.70 -3.45
C LEU A 391 -0.42 -16.92 -3.10
N THR A 392 -0.74 -16.77 -1.82
CA THR A 392 -1.92 -16.05 -1.36
C THR A 392 -1.88 -14.59 -1.83
N LEU A 393 -0.81 -13.84 -1.53
CA LEU A 393 -0.72 -12.44 -1.94
C LEU A 393 -0.77 -12.25 -3.46
N ALA A 394 -0.13 -13.13 -4.23
CA ALA A 394 -0.14 -13.04 -5.69
C ALA A 394 -1.52 -13.38 -6.29
N SER A 395 -2.12 -14.49 -5.86
CA SER A 395 -3.41 -14.94 -6.41
C SER A 395 -4.55 -13.98 -6.06
N GLU A 396 -4.58 -13.47 -4.84
CA GLU A 396 -5.64 -12.56 -4.39
C GLU A 396 -5.56 -11.18 -5.02
N SER A 397 -4.35 -10.75 -5.37
CA SER A 397 -4.11 -9.48 -6.05
C SER A 397 -4.25 -9.54 -7.58
N GLY A 398 -4.57 -10.72 -8.14
CA GLY A 398 -4.67 -10.93 -9.58
C GLY A 398 -3.30 -11.02 -10.30
N GLY A 399 -2.22 -11.27 -9.56
CA GLY A 399 -0.89 -11.55 -10.09
C GLY A 399 -0.54 -13.04 -10.13
N LEU A 400 0.74 -13.39 -10.06
CA LEU A 400 1.24 -14.78 -10.23
C LEU A 400 2.42 -15.09 -9.31
N THR A 401 2.58 -16.38 -8.99
CA THR A 401 3.72 -16.89 -8.23
C THR A 401 4.70 -17.67 -9.10
N PHE A 402 5.98 -17.37 -8.92
CA PHE A 402 7.11 -18.00 -9.57
C PHE A 402 7.92 -18.77 -8.53
N LYS A 403 7.56 -20.04 -8.31
CA LYS A 403 8.19 -20.93 -7.32
C LYS A 403 8.84 -22.14 -7.96
N ASN A 404 9.91 -22.66 -7.34
CA ASN A 404 10.69 -23.82 -7.79
C ASN A 404 11.33 -23.64 -9.18
N ARG A 405 11.82 -22.43 -9.46
CA ARG A 405 12.45 -22.06 -10.73
C ARG A 405 13.38 -20.88 -10.55
N ASN A 406 14.43 -20.87 -11.35
CA ASN A 406 15.47 -19.85 -11.36
C ASN A 406 15.14 -18.77 -12.42
N ASP A 407 13.91 -18.24 -12.41
CA ASP A 407 13.35 -17.44 -13.52
C ASP A 407 12.72 -16.10 -13.09
N VAL A 408 13.37 -15.34 -12.20
CA VAL A 408 12.98 -13.96 -11.84
C VAL A 408 12.70 -13.11 -13.09
N THR A 409 13.48 -13.34 -14.15
CA THR A 409 13.34 -12.72 -15.46
C THR A 409 11.99 -13.01 -16.14
N ALA A 410 11.47 -14.24 -16.03
CA ALA A 410 10.15 -14.59 -16.57
C ALA A 410 9.02 -13.93 -15.77
N ALA A 411 9.19 -13.78 -14.44
CA ALA A 411 8.25 -13.05 -13.60
C ALA A 411 8.14 -11.58 -14.01
N LEU A 412 9.29 -10.95 -14.24
CA LEU A 412 9.42 -9.60 -14.76
C LEU A 412 8.78 -9.44 -16.13
N ALA A 413 9.12 -10.29 -17.10
CA ALA A 413 8.54 -10.22 -18.44
C ALA A 413 7.02 -10.45 -18.43
N THR A 414 6.55 -11.40 -17.63
CA THR A 414 5.12 -11.71 -17.51
C THR A 414 4.36 -10.53 -16.92
N SER A 415 4.84 -9.99 -15.79
CA SER A 415 4.17 -8.89 -15.08
C SER A 415 4.03 -7.65 -15.96
N VAL A 416 5.11 -7.28 -16.65
CA VAL A 416 5.11 -6.21 -17.64
C VAL A 416 4.10 -6.50 -18.75
N ALA A 417 4.03 -7.74 -19.24
CA ALA A 417 3.09 -8.14 -20.28
C ALA A 417 1.62 -8.05 -19.84
N ASP A 418 1.23 -8.48 -18.63
CA ASP A 418 -0.15 -8.27 -18.16
C ASP A 418 -0.44 -6.84 -17.68
N GLY A 419 0.57 -6.04 -17.31
CA GLY A 419 0.38 -4.59 -17.14
C GLY A 419 0.11 -3.88 -18.47
N SER A 420 0.66 -4.42 -19.57
CA SER A 420 0.60 -3.79 -20.90
C SER A 420 -0.68 -4.08 -21.70
N ALA A 421 -1.51 -5.03 -21.24
CA ALA A 421 -2.74 -5.44 -21.92
C ALA A 421 -3.70 -6.14 -20.93
N TYR A 422 -4.76 -5.46 -20.53
CA TYR A 422 -5.80 -6.00 -19.64
C TYR A 422 -7.15 -5.31 -19.85
N TYR A 423 -8.22 -5.89 -19.33
CA TYR A 423 -9.55 -5.26 -19.29
C TYR A 423 -9.80 -4.68 -17.91
N LEU A 424 -10.12 -3.39 -17.83
CA LEU A 424 -10.59 -2.77 -16.59
C LEU A 424 -12.11 -2.89 -16.55
N LEU A 425 -12.62 -3.56 -15.52
CA LEU A 425 -14.04 -3.70 -15.25
C LEU A 425 -14.38 -2.96 -13.97
N GLY A 426 -15.47 -2.19 -13.96
CA GLY A 426 -15.96 -1.53 -12.76
C GLY A 426 -17.44 -1.80 -12.53
N TYR A 427 -17.84 -1.99 -11.28
CA TYR A 427 -19.25 -2.14 -10.91
C TYR A 427 -19.56 -1.44 -9.58
N TYR A 428 -20.82 -1.04 -9.40
CA TYR A 428 -21.30 -0.57 -8.10
C TYR A 428 -21.94 -1.74 -7.36
N PRO A 429 -21.43 -2.15 -6.19
CA PRO A 429 -22.00 -3.25 -5.44
C PRO A 429 -23.48 -3.01 -5.14
N GLU A 430 -24.33 -3.99 -5.41
CA GLU A 430 -25.75 -3.95 -5.05
C GLU A 430 -25.91 -3.86 -3.53
N SER A 431 -25.12 -4.64 -2.77
CA SER A 431 -25.12 -4.58 -1.31
C SER A 431 -24.40 -3.33 -0.80
N LYS A 432 -25.13 -2.50 -0.04
CA LYS A 432 -24.61 -1.29 0.62
C LYS A 432 -24.09 -1.52 2.04
N GLN A 433 -23.98 -2.78 2.47
CA GLN A 433 -23.51 -3.14 3.82
C GLN A 433 -21.99 -3.08 3.94
N TRP A 434 -21.45 -2.04 4.54
CA TRP A 434 -20.00 -1.89 4.78
C TRP A 434 -19.63 -2.42 6.18
N ASP A 435 -19.85 -3.72 6.38
CA ASP A 435 -19.70 -4.42 7.66
C ASP A 435 -18.27 -4.96 7.90
N GLY A 436 -17.33 -4.60 7.03
CA GLY A 436 -15.94 -5.05 7.11
C GLY A 436 -15.72 -6.50 6.71
N LYS A 437 -16.74 -7.23 6.22
CA LYS A 437 -16.56 -8.62 5.78
C LYS A 437 -15.96 -8.71 4.38
N PHE A 438 -15.26 -9.82 4.12
CA PHE A 438 -14.75 -10.14 2.80
C PHE A 438 -15.91 -10.44 1.82
N ARG A 439 -15.82 -9.85 0.64
CA ARG A 439 -16.74 -10.06 -0.49
C ARG A 439 -15.94 -10.65 -1.65
N LYS A 440 -16.30 -11.87 -2.03
CA LYS A 440 -15.65 -12.62 -3.08
C LYS A 440 -16.08 -12.09 -4.45
N ILE A 441 -15.11 -11.87 -5.33
CA ILE A 441 -15.30 -11.48 -6.73
C ILE A 441 -14.99 -12.69 -7.62
N GLN A 442 -15.83 -12.90 -8.63
CA GLN A 442 -15.55 -13.84 -9.72
C GLN A 442 -15.80 -13.14 -11.05
N VAL A 443 -14.81 -13.16 -11.93
CA VAL A 443 -14.97 -12.72 -13.32
C VAL A 443 -15.02 -13.95 -14.22
N LYS A 444 -16.02 -14.00 -15.08
CA LYS A 444 -16.14 -15.02 -16.12
C LYS A 444 -16.06 -14.34 -17.48
N VAL A 445 -15.40 -15.01 -18.42
CA VAL A 445 -15.37 -14.61 -19.83
C VAL A 445 -16.22 -15.60 -20.61
N ASN A 446 -17.25 -15.11 -21.28
CA ASN A 446 -18.24 -15.88 -22.05
C ASN A 446 -17.70 -16.27 -23.44
N LYS A 447 -16.43 -16.67 -23.51
CA LYS A 447 -15.74 -17.10 -24.73
C LYS A 447 -15.00 -18.41 -24.47
N PRO A 448 -15.13 -19.43 -25.34
CA PRO A 448 -14.43 -20.69 -25.13
C PRO A 448 -12.92 -20.54 -25.35
N GLY A 449 -12.13 -21.34 -24.62
CA GLY A 449 -10.68 -21.45 -24.84
C GLY A 449 -9.84 -20.30 -24.28
N VAL A 450 -10.43 -19.45 -23.43
CA VAL A 450 -9.72 -18.38 -22.74
C VAL A 450 -9.69 -18.61 -21.23
N GLU A 451 -8.69 -18.06 -20.57
CA GLU A 451 -8.53 -18.02 -19.12
C GLU A 451 -8.52 -16.56 -18.68
N VAL A 452 -9.10 -16.28 -17.52
CA VAL A 452 -9.14 -14.93 -16.93
C VAL A 452 -8.52 -14.94 -15.54
N ARG A 453 -7.61 -14.01 -15.30
CA ARG A 453 -7.00 -13.75 -14.00
C ARG A 453 -7.46 -12.40 -13.49
N HIS A 454 -7.87 -12.34 -12.23
CA HIS A 454 -8.43 -11.16 -11.59
C HIS A 454 -8.26 -11.24 -10.07
N ARG A 455 -8.46 -10.12 -9.35
CA ARG A 455 -8.48 -10.10 -7.87
C ARG A 455 -9.58 -11.02 -7.31
N THR A 456 -9.35 -11.68 -6.18
CA THR A 456 -10.32 -12.67 -5.63
C THR A 456 -11.45 -12.03 -4.83
N GLY A 457 -11.30 -10.79 -4.37
CA GLY A 457 -12.32 -10.08 -3.61
C GLY A 457 -11.83 -8.79 -2.98
N TYR A 458 -12.61 -8.30 -2.02
CA TYR A 458 -12.31 -7.09 -1.25
C TYR A 458 -13.01 -7.12 0.11
N PHE A 459 -12.51 -6.38 1.09
CA PHE A 459 -13.22 -6.18 2.35
C PHE A 459 -14.17 -4.99 2.24
N ALA A 460 -15.43 -5.19 2.61
CA ALA A 460 -16.45 -4.15 2.62
C ALA A 460 -16.26 -3.19 3.80
N LYS A 461 -15.11 -2.51 3.86
CA LYS A 461 -14.79 -1.50 4.87
C LYS A 461 -15.33 -0.14 4.44
N ASP A 462 -15.96 0.56 5.38
CA ASP A 462 -16.20 2.00 5.30
C ASP A 462 -15.01 2.71 5.96
N PRO A 463 -14.15 3.41 5.20
CA PRO A 463 -12.99 4.10 5.74
C PRO A 463 -13.36 5.07 6.87
N THR A 464 -14.56 5.65 6.86
CA THR A 464 -14.99 6.59 7.92
C THR A 464 -15.22 5.94 9.29
N GLN A 465 -15.24 4.61 9.36
CA GLN A 465 -15.25 3.88 10.63
C GLN A 465 -13.89 3.91 11.33
N TRP A 466 -12.81 4.27 10.63
CA TRP A 466 -11.45 4.39 11.19
C TRP A 466 -11.46 5.23 12.48
N ALA A 467 -12.09 6.41 12.43
CA ALA A 467 -12.17 7.34 13.57
C ALA A 467 -12.99 6.81 14.76
N LYS A 468 -13.88 5.84 14.51
CA LYS A 468 -14.74 5.23 15.55
C LYS A 468 -14.12 3.96 16.12
N SER A 469 -13.06 3.45 15.50
CA SER A 469 -12.36 2.27 15.98
C SER A 469 -11.71 2.57 17.33
N LYS A 470 -11.90 1.67 18.29
CA LYS A 470 -11.19 1.69 19.59
C LYS A 470 -9.79 1.06 19.48
N ASP A 471 -9.39 0.69 18.27
CA ASP A 471 -8.11 0.05 18.04
C ASP A 471 -6.96 1.03 18.28
N LYS A 472 -6.01 0.63 19.12
CA LYS A 472 -4.79 1.39 19.41
C LYS A 472 -3.73 1.20 18.30
N SER A 473 -4.02 0.42 17.26
CA SER A 473 -3.14 0.11 16.13
C SER A 473 -2.99 1.21 15.08
N HIS A 474 -3.70 2.34 15.21
CA HIS A 474 -3.64 3.46 14.26
C HIS A 474 -2.32 4.22 14.26
N ASP A 475 -1.61 4.21 15.39
CA ASP A 475 -0.33 4.91 15.55
C ASP A 475 0.83 4.19 14.84
N PRO A 476 0.94 2.85 14.86
CA PRO A 476 1.90 2.10 14.03
C PRO A 476 1.93 2.50 12.55
N GLU A 477 0.78 2.68 11.90
CA GLU A 477 0.72 3.06 10.48
C GLU A 477 1.33 4.45 10.24
N LEU A 478 0.95 5.42 11.07
CA LEU A 478 1.51 6.77 11.02
C LEU A 478 3.01 6.76 11.33
N ASN A 479 3.43 6.00 12.35
CA ASN A 479 4.83 5.86 12.73
C ASN A 479 5.69 5.27 11.59
N ALA A 480 5.18 4.27 10.87
CA ALA A 480 5.84 3.72 9.69
C ALA A 480 5.96 4.76 8.57
N ALA A 481 4.89 5.51 8.29
CA ALA A 481 4.87 6.54 7.26
C ALA A 481 5.75 7.77 7.60
N MET A 482 5.88 8.08 8.90
CA MET A 482 6.69 9.18 9.45
C MET A 482 8.14 8.80 9.72
N SER A 483 8.50 7.53 9.61
CA SER A 483 9.88 7.09 9.79
C SER A 483 10.82 7.76 8.78
N PHE A 484 11.99 8.17 9.26
CA PHE A 484 13.05 8.77 8.44
C PHE A 484 13.29 7.96 7.17
N GLY A 485 13.25 8.58 5.98
CA GLY A 485 13.47 7.96 4.66
C GLY A 485 12.51 6.82 4.27
N ALA A 486 11.34 6.75 4.91
CA ALA A 486 10.23 5.93 4.43
C ALA A 486 9.70 6.47 3.09
N PRO A 487 9.12 5.64 2.22
CA PRO A 487 8.48 6.13 0.99
C PRO A 487 7.37 7.15 1.28
N THR A 488 7.22 8.13 0.40
CA THR A 488 6.18 9.17 0.50
C THR A 488 4.80 8.56 0.22
N ALA A 489 3.85 8.72 1.14
CA ALA A 489 2.46 8.29 1.01
C ALA A 489 1.62 9.33 0.27
N THR A 490 0.64 8.89 -0.53
CA THR A 490 -0.06 9.73 -1.51
C THR A 490 -1.59 9.68 -1.40
N MET A 491 -2.14 9.04 -0.35
CA MET A 491 -3.59 8.95 -0.17
C MET A 491 -4.23 10.28 0.23
N VAL A 492 -3.49 11.14 0.95
CA VAL A 492 -3.83 12.55 1.13
C VAL A 492 -2.81 13.38 0.37
N ILE A 493 -3.24 14.20 -0.59
CA ILE A 493 -2.35 15.04 -1.38
C ILE A 493 -2.25 16.43 -0.75
N PHE A 494 -1.03 16.93 -0.59
CA PHE A 494 -0.77 18.29 -0.15
C PHE A 494 0.52 18.83 -0.75
N ASP A 495 0.55 20.15 -0.91
CA ASP A 495 1.79 20.90 -1.10
C ASP A 495 2.22 21.47 0.25
N SER A 496 3.52 21.68 0.43
CA SER A 496 4.10 22.27 1.62
C SER A 496 5.15 23.29 1.25
N ARG A 497 5.25 24.37 2.03
CA ARG A 497 6.31 25.36 1.90
C ARG A 497 7.10 25.44 3.19
N VAL A 498 8.41 25.28 3.09
CA VAL A 498 9.35 25.41 4.20
C VAL A 498 10.41 26.44 3.82
N ALA A 499 10.16 27.70 4.16
CA ALA A 499 11.10 28.77 3.86
C ALA A 499 12.11 28.93 5.01
N PRO A 500 13.42 29.11 4.72
CA PRO A 500 14.38 29.51 5.74
C PRO A 500 13.92 30.81 6.41
N PRO A 501 14.00 30.93 7.75
CA PRO A 501 13.61 32.16 8.43
C PRO A 501 14.47 33.34 7.96
N ALA A 502 13.90 34.56 7.98
CA ALA A 502 14.62 35.77 7.62
C ALA A 502 15.91 35.92 8.46
N ALA A 503 16.99 36.37 7.81
CA ALA A 503 18.28 36.57 8.47
C ALA A 503 18.12 37.43 9.74
N GLY A 504 18.55 36.90 10.88
CA GLY A 504 18.45 37.58 12.18
C GLY A 504 17.29 37.13 13.08
N SER A 505 16.26 36.45 12.55
CA SER A 505 15.12 35.97 13.36
C SER A 505 15.51 34.76 14.23
N GLN A 506 15.00 34.71 15.46
CA GLN A 506 15.19 33.54 16.33
C GLN A 506 14.38 32.35 15.78
N VAL A 507 15.07 31.35 15.22
CA VAL A 507 14.86 29.89 15.42
C VAL A 507 13.50 29.28 15.04
N LYS A 508 12.45 30.03 14.68
CA LYS A 508 11.16 29.48 14.21
C LYS A 508 11.13 29.29 12.70
N VAL A 509 11.19 28.04 12.25
CA VAL A 509 11.05 27.68 10.83
C VAL A 509 9.56 27.52 10.52
N PRO A 510 8.95 28.37 9.68
CA PRO A 510 7.56 28.22 9.28
C PRO A 510 7.38 27.01 8.36
N VAL A 511 6.32 26.24 8.61
CA VAL A 511 5.88 25.13 7.77
C VAL A 511 4.43 25.42 7.37
N GLU A 512 4.22 25.66 6.08
CA GLU A 512 2.88 25.87 5.51
C GLU A 512 2.46 24.61 4.78
N PHE A 513 1.21 24.19 4.96
CA PHE A 513 0.57 23.10 4.24
C PHE A 513 -0.57 23.65 3.39
N LEU A 514 -0.79 23.03 2.24
CA LEU A 514 -1.90 23.30 1.34
C LEU A 514 -2.52 21.97 0.92
N VAL A 515 -3.54 21.54 1.67
CA VAL A 515 -4.15 20.22 1.53
C VAL A 515 -5.16 20.21 0.38
N ASN A 516 -5.10 19.20 -0.48
CA ASN A 516 -6.09 19.02 -1.53
C ASN A 516 -7.41 18.49 -0.94
N PRO A 517 -8.51 19.28 -0.94
CA PRO A 517 -9.78 18.85 -0.36
C PRO A 517 -10.43 17.67 -1.10
N ARG A 518 -9.98 17.32 -2.32
CA ARG A 518 -10.52 16.18 -3.07
C ARG A 518 -10.00 14.82 -2.56
N THR A 519 -8.92 14.83 -1.76
CA THR A 519 -8.26 13.61 -1.26
C THR A 519 -8.48 13.38 0.23
N ILE A 520 -9.35 14.18 0.86
CA ILE A 520 -9.72 14.07 2.28
C ILE A 520 -11.23 13.97 2.41
N SER A 521 -11.70 13.38 3.49
CA SER A 521 -13.11 13.27 3.79
C SER A 521 -13.59 14.42 4.67
N GLY A 522 -14.85 14.83 4.47
CA GLY A 522 -15.50 15.84 5.29
C GLY A 522 -16.97 15.52 5.46
N GLU A 523 -17.52 15.80 6.64
CA GLU A 523 -18.93 15.62 6.94
C GLU A 523 -19.75 16.73 6.29
N GLU A 524 -20.80 16.38 5.56
CA GLU A 524 -21.66 17.37 4.92
C GLU A 524 -22.46 18.15 5.96
N MET A 525 -22.42 19.47 5.86
CA MET A 525 -23.15 20.39 6.73
C MET A 525 -24.45 20.82 6.07
N LYS A 526 -25.43 21.25 6.87
CA LYS A 526 -26.77 21.67 6.40
C LYS A 526 -26.76 22.81 5.38
N ASP A 527 -25.73 23.65 5.40
CA ASP A 527 -25.54 24.78 4.49
C ASP A 527 -24.82 24.39 3.18
N GLY A 528 -24.61 23.10 2.94
CA GLY A 528 -23.81 22.58 1.82
C GLY A 528 -22.30 22.68 2.02
N GLY A 529 -21.85 23.19 3.18
CA GLY A 529 -20.46 23.17 3.58
C GLY A 529 -19.98 21.78 3.99
N ARG A 530 -18.70 21.68 4.40
CA ARG A 530 -18.11 20.46 4.94
C ARG A 530 -17.33 20.70 6.22
N HIS A 531 -17.40 19.76 7.14
CA HIS A 531 -16.60 19.72 8.35
C HIS A 531 -15.45 18.73 8.19
N PHE A 532 -14.22 19.25 8.20
CA PHE A 532 -13.00 18.46 8.08
C PHE A 532 -12.30 18.31 9.43
N VAL A 533 -11.76 17.13 9.68
CA VAL A 533 -10.90 16.83 10.84
C VAL A 533 -9.57 16.33 10.29
N LEU A 534 -8.51 17.11 10.45
CA LEU A 534 -7.18 16.78 9.93
C LEU A 534 -6.15 16.83 11.06
N GLU A 535 -5.10 16.04 10.93
CA GLU A 535 -3.92 16.09 11.79
C GLU A 535 -2.69 16.38 10.94
N PHE A 536 -1.84 17.28 11.43
CA PHE A 536 -0.62 17.72 10.77
C PHE A 536 0.56 17.31 11.64
N HIS A 537 1.54 16.66 11.04
CA HIS A 537 2.73 16.15 11.74
C HIS A 537 3.99 16.74 11.11
N VAL A 538 4.89 17.22 11.95
CA VAL A 538 6.23 17.68 11.56
C VAL A 538 7.24 16.95 12.42
N ALA A 539 7.99 16.02 11.84
CA ALA A 539 9.11 15.37 12.50
C ALA A 539 10.44 15.89 11.93
N VAL A 540 11.39 16.22 12.80
CA VAL A 540 12.70 16.72 12.41
C VAL A 540 13.75 15.69 12.77
N TYR A 541 14.48 15.24 11.77
CA TYR A 541 15.58 14.29 11.90
C TYR A 541 16.94 14.96 11.67
N SER A 542 17.97 14.45 12.34
CA SER A 542 19.35 14.69 11.93
C SER A 542 19.62 14.05 10.56
N PRO A 543 20.72 14.40 9.87
CA PRO A 543 21.10 13.74 8.61
C PRO A 543 21.30 12.23 8.76
N GLU A 544 21.63 11.76 9.96
CA GLU A 544 21.83 10.35 10.32
C GLU A 544 20.51 9.65 10.71
N GLY A 545 19.37 10.34 10.68
CA GLY A 545 18.05 9.77 10.95
C GLY A 545 17.66 9.71 12.43
N LYS A 546 18.36 10.42 13.31
CA LYS A 546 17.93 10.55 14.72
C LYS A 546 16.79 11.56 14.82
N LEU A 547 15.66 11.17 15.41
CA LEU A 547 14.56 12.10 15.71
C LEU A 547 15.03 13.13 16.74
N LEU A 548 14.96 14.41 16.38
CA LEU A 548 15.39 15.54 17.22
C LEU A 548 14.20 16.19 17.92
N THR A 549 13.12 16.42 17.18
CA THR A 549 11.87 16.97 17.68
C THR A 549 10.72 16.58 16.76
N HIS A 550 9.51 16.60 17.29
CA HIS A 550 8.29 16.46 16.51
C HIS A 550 7.24 17.44 17.03
N LYS A 551 6.30 17.81 16.16
CA LYS A 551 5.15 18.64 16.48
C LYS A 551 3.93 18.12 15.74
N ASP A 552 2.92 17.76 16.51
CA ASP A 552 1.62 17.32 15.99
C ASP A 552 0.58 18.41 16.27
N THR A 553 -0.31 18.65 15.32
CA THR A 553 -1.37 19.64 15.47
C THR A 553 -2.64 19.19 14.78
N GLY A 554 -3.75 19.14 15.53
CA GLY A 554 -5.07 18.87 14.98
C GLY A 554 -5.72 20.14 14.42
N MET A 555 -6.54 19.97 13.40
CA MET A 555 -7.42 20.99 12.85
C MET A 555 -8.83 20.43 12.74
N ASP A 556 -9.74 21.08 13.47
CA ASP A 556 -11.18 20.89 13.37
C ASP A 556 -11.77 22.11 12.63
N ALA A 557 -12.22 21.90 11.39
CA ALA A 557 -12.53 22.99 10.46
C ALA A 557 -13.91 22.83 9.81
N PRO A 558 -14.96 23.48 10.34
CA PRO A 558 -16.22 23.67 9.62
C PRO A 558 -16.05 24.72 8.51
N ILE A 559 -16.16 24.29 7.25
CA ILE A 559 -15.96 25.13 6.06
C ILE A 559 -17.29 25.28 5.32
N LYS A 560 -17.84 26.49 5.31
CA LYS A 560 -19.08 26.84 4.60
C LYS A 560 -18.95 26.64 3.08
N ALA A 561 -20.09 26.45 2.40
CA ALA A 561 -20.16 26.14 0.97
C ALA A 561 -19.43 27.15 0.06
N ASP A 562 -19.56 28.44 0.35
CA ASP A 562 -18.91 29.53 -0.39
C ASP A 562 -17.38 29.43 -0.33
N ARG A 563 -16.83 29.19 0.86
CA ARG A 563 -15.38 29.04 1.08
C ARG A 563 -14.87 27.69 0.56
N LEU A 564 -15.68 26.63 0.65
CA LEU A 564 -15.34 25.31 0.13
C LEU A 564 -15.06 25.38 -1.37
N GLN A 565 -15.83 26.16 -2.14
CA GLN A 565 -15.60 26.33 -3.58
C GLN A 565 -14.22 26.95 -3.89
N ALA A 566 -13.79 27.94 -3.11
CA ALA A 566 -12.46 28.52 -3.24
C ALA A 566 -11.36 27.51 -2.89
N TYR A 567 -11.54 26.75 -1.82
CA TYR A 567 -10.58 25.72 -1.40
C TYR A 567 -10.50 24.53 -2.34
N LEU A 568 -11.59 24.17 -3.04
CA LEU A 568 -11.55 23.15 -4.10
C LEU A 568 -10.59 23.51 -5.25
N GLN A 569 -10.25 24.80 -5.41
CA GLN A 569 -9.28 25.29 -6.40
C GLN A 569 -7.91 25.57 -5.78
N GLN A 570 -7.87 26.12 -4.57
CA GLN A 570 -6.64 26.63 -3.94
C GLN A 570 -6.01 25.67 -2.93
N GLY A 571 -6.75 24.68 -2.44
CA GLY A 571 -6.38 23.86 -1.29
C GLY A 571 -6.80 24.48 0.05
N ILE A 572 -6.80 23.67 1.10
CA ILE A 572 -7.04 24.09 2.49
C ILE A 572 -5.70 24.46 3.13
N PRO A 573 -5.47 25.74 3.49
CA PRO A 573 -4.22 26.16 4.07
C PRO A 573 -4.15 25.81 5.57
N PHE A 574 -2.96 25.39 6.02
CA PHE A 574 -2.64 25.25 7.44
C PHE A 574 -1.20 25.72 7.67
N LYS A 575 -0.93 26.37 8.82
CA LYS A 575 0.40 26.90 9.15
C LYS A 575 0.82 26.44 10.53
N THR A 576 2.07 26.02 10.64
CA THR A 576 2.75 25.70 11.89
C THR A 576 4.20 26.14 11.80
N ASP A 577 4.96 25.86 12.84
CA ASP A 577 6.36 26.24 12.98
C ASP A 577 7.11 25.20 13.83
N VAL A 578 8.42 25.08 13.61
CA VAL A 578 9.32 24.29 14.46
C VAL A 578 10.52 25.11 14.88
N ASP A 579 10.93 24.94 16.14
CA ASP A 579 12.09 25.64 16.70
C ASP A 579 13.38 24.86 16.35
N LEU A 580 14.21 25.41 15.46
CA LEU A 580 15.46 24.81 14.97
C LEU A 580 16.62 25.80 14.94
N GLY A 581 17.74 25.40 15.52
CA GLY A 581 19.01 26.15 15.43
C GLY A 581 19.69 25.97 14.07
N PRO A 582 20.84 26.63 13.85
CA PRO A 582 21.67 26.39 12.66
C PRO A 582 22.07 24.91 12.54
N GLY A 583 22.02 24.36 11.33
CA GLY A 583 22.30 22.95 11.09
C GLY A 583 21.75 22.41 9.78
N GLN A 584 21.91 21.11 9.59
CA GLN A 584 21.31 20.35 8.50
C GLN A 584 20.29 19.37 9.08
N TYR A 585 19.12 19.32 8.47
CA TYR A 585 17.98 18.57 8.96
C TYR A 585 17.24 17.88 7.82
N ARG A 586 16.47 16.86 8.16
CA ARG A 586 15.47 16.22 7.30
C ARG A 586 14.11 16.35 7.98
N LEU A 587 13.23 17.14 7.39
CA LEU A 587 11.86 17.30 7.87
C LEU A 587 11.00 16.26 7.19
N ARG A 588 10.31 15.44 7.98
CA ARG A 588 9.26 14.55 7.51
C ARG A 588 7.92 15.17 7.89
N LEU A 589 7.11 15.49 6.89
CA LEU A 589 5.80 16.09 7.08
C LEU A 589 4.71 15.06 6.79
N ALA A 590 3.60 15.11 7.52
CA ALA A 590 2.39 14.38 7.15
C ALA A 590 1.11 15.16 7.39
N VAL A 591 0.09 14.77 6.63
CA VAL A 591 -1.31 15.10 6.86
C VAL A 591 -2.08 13.79 6.98
N ARG A 592 -2.81 13.61 8.09
CA ARG A 592 -3.73 12.49 8.31
C ARG A 592 -5.17 12.98 8.31
N ASP A 593 -6.03 12.35 7.52
CA ASP A 593 -7.47 12.57 7.58
C ASP A 593 -8.03 11.87 8.83
N GLY A 594 -8.48 12.66 9.80
CA GLY A 594 -8.97 12.19 11.09
C GLY A 594 -10.29 11.41 11.02
N ARG A 595 -10.93 11.32 9.86
CA ARG A 595 -12.12 10.47 9.65
C ARG A 595 -11.78 9.12 9.03
N THR A 596 -10.82 9.08 8.10
CA THR A 596 -10.51 7.87 7.30
C THR A 596 -9.18 7.20 7.65
N GLY A 597 -8.30 7.89 8.36
CA GLY A 597 -6.93 7.42 8.63
C GLY A 597 -6.01 7.52 7.42
N TYR A 598 -6.47 8.08 6.29
CA TYR A 598 -5.62 8.26 5.13
C TYR A 598 -4.49 9.24 5.43
N ILE A 599 -3.28 8.88 4.99
CA ILE A 599 -2.05 9.62 5.27
C ILE A 599 -1.41 10.04 3.95
N GLY A 600 -0.96 11.29 3.91
CA GLY A 600 0.01 11.80 2.96
C GLY A 600 1.29 12.16 3.68
N THR A 601 2.46 11.90 3.09
CA THR A 601 3.75 12.34 3.67
C THR A 601 4.65 12.98 2.62
N THR A 602 5.58 13.84 3.04
CA THR A 602 6.71 14.27 2.21
C THR A 602 7.98 14.42 3.07
N GLU A 603 9.16 14.36 2.45
CA GLU A 603 10.43 14.55 3.13
C GLU A 603 11.24 15.68 2.48
N ILE A 604 11.73 16.59 3.32
CA ILE A 604 12.31 17.87 2.91
C ILE A 604 13.71 18.00 3.51
N PRO A 605 14.76 18.16 2.70
CA PRO A 605 16.06 18.59 3.21
C PRO A 605 15.98 20.07 3.63
N LEU A 606 16.47 20.38 4.82
CA LEU A 606 16.51 21.75 5.33
C LEU A 606 17.93 22.08 5.81
N LYS A 607 18.48 23.19 5.32
CA LYS A 607 19.76 23.74 5.79
C LYS A 607 19.53 25.13 6.35
N LEU A 608 19.90 25.32 7.61
CA LEU A 608 19.82 26.59 8.30
C LEU A 608 21.24 27.10 8.53
N ALA A 609 21.56 28.26 7.96
CA ALA A 609 22.87 28.88 8.10
C ALA A 609 23.10 29.35 9.55
N ALA A 610 24.36 29.28 10.01
CA ALA A 610 24.76 30.04 11.18
C ALA A 610 24.70 31.55 10.86
N LYS A 611 24.38 32.36 11.87
CA LYS A 611 24.35 33.81 11.75
C LYS A 611 25.70 34.39 11.37
#